data_AF-A0A1Q3QDG2-F1
#
_entry.id   AF-A0A1Q3QDG2-F1
#
_cell.length_a   1.000
_cell.length_b   1.000
_cell.length_c   1.000
_cell.angle_alpha   90.00
_cell.angle_beta   90.00
_cell.angle_gamma   90.00
#
_symmetry.space_group_name_H-M   'P 1'
#
loop_
_entity.id
_entity.type
_entity.pdbx_description
1 polymer ?
#
loop_
_entity_poly.entity_id
_entity_poly.type
_entity_poly.pdbx_seq_one_letter_code
_entity_poly.pdbx_strand_id
1 'polypeptide(L)'
;MGISKYILPPSLYRLRKRNSSIRRQNRVANAWNPFIDDYFQGKIEKYNLKPKKQFGKEEKIIWQYWGQGIHSNSVPELVQICFNSVDKYKGDYRVIRLSDKTIADYVDIPDFVLWKRENNPQFTMTFFSDLLRLILLNVYGGVWLDATVLLTDYLPQEYADLDYFLYQRSEEEKHKKYWLKVDPFYFNWRPDFKVKMLSSIIFAKKSSEVIRCLLDIMLYFWRNSEKLSYYFTLQVIYNEIITRKLPHLQCPIVNDCNPHIIQKKLQKGYPYLSFKEAVHVTSIHKMTYYKKEELEKLKEYLSCL
;
A
#
# COMPACT_ATOMS: atom_id res chain seq x y z
N MET A 1 12.82 46.21 14.20
CA MET A 1 13.67 45.51 13.20
C MET A 1 13.10 44.13 12.94
N GLY A 2 12.36 43.96 11.85
CA GLY A 2 11.74 42.69 11.48
C GLY A 2 12.79 41.73 10.91
N ILE A 3 12.90 40.55 11.52
CA ILE A 3 13.78 39.48 11.03
C ILE A 3 13.24 39.01 9.68
N SER A 4 13.98 39.31 8.62
CA SER A 4 13.76 38.76 7.28
C SER A 4 13.79 37.22 7.37
N LYS A 5 12.64 36.58 7.15
CA LYS A 5 12.56 35.13 6.92
C LYS A 5 13.29 34.85 5.61
N TYR A 6 14.55 34.45 5.68
CA TYR A 6 15.30 33.97 4.52
C TYR A 6 14.51 32.89 3.78
N ILE A 7 13.99 33.23 2.60
CA ILE A 7 13.33 32.28 1.69
C ILE A 7 14.45 31.48 1.03
N LEU A 8 14.59 30.21 1.41
CA LEU A 8 15.54 29.31 0.77
C LEU A 8 15.23 29.21 -0.74
N PRO A 9 16.26 29.22 -1.62
CA PRO A 9 16.10 28.91 -3.03
C PRO A 9 15.32 27.59 -3.22
N PRO A 10 14.43 27.47 -4.23
CA PRO A 10 13.56 26.30 -4.39
C PRO A 10 14.32 24.96 -4.46
N SER A 11 15.52 24.94 -5.02
CA SER A 11 16.41 23.77 -5.06
C SER A 11 16.85 23.35 -3.64
N LEU A 12 17.32 24.29 -2.83
CA LEU A 12 17.76 24.06 -1.45
C LEU A 12 16.59 23.70 -0.53
N TYR A 13 15.41 24.31 -0.73
CA TYR A 13 14.20 23.94 0.00
C TYR A 13 13.76 22.50 -0.29
N ARG A 14 13.75 22.10 -1.56
CA ARG A 14 13.44 20.72 -1.97
C ARG A 14 14.44 19.71 -1.40
N LEU A 15 15.74 20.04 -1.45
CA LEU A 15 16.79 19.22 -0.85
C LEU A 15 16.59 19.05 0.67
N ARG A 16 16.32 20.15 1.39
CA ARG A 16 16.06 20.14 2.83
C ARG A 16 14.85 19.28 3.19
N LYS A 17 13.75 19.39 2.44
CA LYS A 17 12.54 18.56 2.63
C LYS A 17 12.84 17.08 2.39
N ARG A 18 13.56 16.73 1.32
CA ARG A 18 13.97 15.35 1.02
C ARG A 18 14.82 14.76 2.16
N ASN A 19 15.84 15.48 2.60
CA ASN A 19 16.69 15.03 3.71
C ASN A 19 15.89 14.91 5.02
N SER A 20 14.90 15.78 5.23
CA SER A 20 13.98 15.66 6.37
C SER A 20 13.12 14.40 6.31
N SER A 21 12.66 14.00 5.13
CA SER A 21 11.91 12.75 4.95
C SER A 21 12.75 11.53 5.29
N ILE A 22 13.99 11.46 4.78
CA ILE A 22 14.92 10.37 5.05
C ILE A 22 15.24 10.28 6.54
N ARG A 23 15.51 11.42 7.19
CA ARG A 23 15.69 11.45 8.66
C ARG A 23 14.46 10.94 9.41
N ARG A 24 13.24 11.22 8.91
CA ARG A 24 12.00 10.69 9.51
C ARG A 24 11.91 9.18 9.31
N GLN A 25 12.19 8.66 8.12
CA GLN A 25 12.23 7.22 7.84
C GLN A 25 13.23 6.50 8.72
N ASN A 26 14.44 7.04 8.89
CA ASN A 26 15.45 6.46 9.77
C ASN A 26 15.04 6.50 11.25
N ARG A 27 14.37 7.58 11.70
CA ARG A 27 13.79 7.61 13.06
C ARG A 27 12.71 6.55 13.25
N VAL A 28 11.84 6.36 12.26
CA VAL A 28 10.83 5.29 12.28
C VAL A 28 11.54 3.94 12.32
N ALA A 29 12.46 3.64 11.41
CA ALA A 29 13.23 2.39 11.44
C ALA A 29 13.88 2.16 12.81
N ASN A 30 14.62 3.13 13.35
CA ASN A 30 15.27 2.99 14.67
C ASN A 30 14.27 2.74 15.80
N ALA A 31 13.08 3.33 15.76
CA ALA A 31 12.04 3.08 16.75
C ALA A 31 11.39 1.69 16.61
N TRP A 32 11.35 1.14 15.39
CA TRP A 32 10.75 -0.17 15.11
C TRP A 32 11.75 -1.33 15.22
N ASN A 33 13.04 -1.07 15.05
CA ASN A 33 14.09 -2.10 15.02
C ASN A 33 14.15 -2.97 16.28
N PRO A 34 14.03 -2.43 17.51
CA PRO A 34 13.97 -3.28 18.70
C PRO A 34 12.81 -4.28 18.67
N PHE A 35 11.62 -3.84 18.23
CA PHE A 35 10.45 -4.74 18.09
C PHE A 35 10.67 -5.79 17.00
N ILE A 36 11.28 -5.42 15.88
CA ILE A 36 11.65 -6.39 14.84
C ILE A 36 12.63 -7.42 15.42
N ASP A 37 13.66 -6.98 16.13
CA ASP A 37 14.67 -7.86 16.73
C ASP A 37 14.04 -8.79 17.79
N ASP A 38 13.16 -8.28 18.64
CA ASP A 38 12.45 -9.06 19.66
C ASP A 38 11.50 -10.10 19.04
N TYR A 39 10.85 -9.82 17.91
CA TYR A 39 10.05 -10.80 17.18
C TYR A 39 10.89 -12.00 16.72
N PHE A 40 12.04 -11.74 16.09
CA PHE A 40 12.93 -12.81 15.60
C PHE A 40 13.67 -13.54 16.73
N GLN A 41 13.74 -12.96 17.93
CA GLN A 41 14.23 -13.61 19.14
C GLN A 41 13.14 -14.40 19.89
N GLY A 42 11.90 -14.41 19.39
CA GLY A 42 10.78 -15.13 20.01
C GLY A 42 10.21 -14.47 21.26
N LYS A 43 10.49 -13.17 21.49
CA LYS A 43 10.00 -12.41 22.64
C LYS A 43 8.64 -11.75 22.42
N ILE A 44 8.22 -11.62 21.15
CA ILE A 44 6.91 -11.07 20.78
C ILE A 44 5.92 -12.19 20.54
N GLU A 45 4.72 -12.02 21.10
CA GLU A 45 3.60 -12.92 20.88
C GLU A 45 3.20 -12.97 19.40
N LYS A 46 2.82 -14.15 18.91
CA LYS A 46 2.22 -14.30 17.59
C LYS A 46 0.70 -14.20 17.71
N TYR A 47 0.06 -13.37 16.90
CA TYR A 47 -1.38 -13.18 16.96
C TYR A 47 -2.09 -14.26 16.13
N ASN A 48 -2.80 -15.16 16.81
CA ASN A 48 -3.56 -16.22 16.15
C ASN A 48 -4.98 -15.74 15.81
N LEU A 49 -5.10 -14.92 14.78
CA LEU A 49 -6.40 -14.45 14.29
C LEU A 49 -7.11 -15.57 13.52
N LYS A 50 -8.38 -15.81 13.85
CA LYS A 50 -9.18 -16.91 13.27
C LYS A 50 -10.14 -16.40 12.19
N PRO A 51 -10.35 -17.19 11.13
CA PRO A 51 -11.38 -16.90 10.15
C PRO A 51 -12.78 -17.10 10.75
N LYS A 52 -13.74 -16.22 10.42
CA LYS A 52 -15.17 -16.37 10.75
C LYS A 52 -16.00 -16.87 9.58
N LYS A 53 -15.46 -16.78 8.36
CA LYS A 53 -16.04 -17.37 7.15
C LYS A 53 -15.17 -18.51 6.67
N GLN A 54 -15.80 -19.50 6.06
CA GLN A 54 -15.11 -20.55 5.33
C GLN A 54 -15.25 -20.26 3.83
N PHE A 55 -14.14 -20.43 3.12
CA PHE A 55 -14.06 -20.34 1.67
C PHE A 55 -13.53 -21.67 1.14
N GLY A 56 -13.81 -21.97 -0.13
CA GLY A 56 -13.26 -23.16 -0.77
C GLY A 56 -11.73 -23.14 -0.75
N LYS A 57 -11.08 -24.32 -0.71
CA LYS A 57 -9.61 -24.42 -0.68
C LYS A 57 -8.94 -23.72 -1.87
N GLU A 58 -9.60 -23.73 -3.03
CA GLU A 58 -9.14 -23.12 -4.27
C GLU A 58 -9.78 -21.74 -4.53
N GLU A 59 -10.57 -21.22 -3.60
CA GLU A 59 -11.28 -19.95 -3.80
C GLU A 59 -10.30 -18.77 -3.67
N LYS A 60 -10.08 -18.08 -4.80
CA LYS A 60 -9.24 -16.88 -4.83
C LYS A 60 -10.07 -15.65 -4.49
N ILE A 61 -9.54 -14.80 -3.61
CA ILE A 61 -10.27 -13.63 -3.09
C ILE A 61 -9.54 -12.34 -3.42
N ILE A 62 -10.27 -11.36 -3.92
CA ILE A 62 -9.86 -9.95 -3.96
C ILE A 62 -10.55 -9.22 -2.81
N TRP A 63 -9.76 -8.66 -1.91
CA TRP A 63 -10.20 -7.84 -0.80
C TRP A 63 -10.09 -6.36 -1.19
N GLN A 64 -11.19 -5.62 -1.00
CA GLN A 64 -11.20 -4.16 -1.02
C GLN A 64 -11.91 -3.64 0.22
N TYR A 65 -11.60 -2.42 0.63
CA TYR A 65 -12.19 -1.80 1.82
C TYR A 65 -12.57 -0.35 1.57
N TRP A 66 -13.79 0.00 1.99
CA TRP A 66 -14.30 1.37 2.03
C TRP A 66 -15.16 1.55 3.28
N GLY A 67 -14.63 2.27 4.27
CA GLY A 67 -15.20 2.32 5.64
C GLY A 67 -16.69 2.70 5.69
N GLN A 68 -17.09 3.70 4.89
CA GLN A 68 -18.46 4.20 4.81
C GLN A 68 -19.44 3.22 4.11
N GLY A 69 -18.93 2.18 3.44
CA GLY A 69 -19.73 1.23 2.66
C GLY A 69 -19.94 1.63 1.20
N ILE A 70 -20.04 0.63 0.32
CA ILE A 70 -20.07 0.81 -1.14
C ILE A 70 -21.41 1.32 -1.69
N HIS A 71 -22.50 1.15 -0.94
CA HIS A 71 -23.83 1.65 -1.31
C HIS A 71 -24.12 3.06 -0.77
N SER A 72 -23.12 3.72 -0.16
CA SER A 72 -23.26 5.09 0.28
C SER A 72 -23.28 6.02 -0.94
N ASN A 73 -24.19 7.01 -0.94
CA ASN A 73 -24.19 8.10 -1.92
C ASN A 73 -22.90 8.95 -1.90
N SER A 74 -21.99 8.69 -0.96
CA SER A 74 -20.70 9.38 -0.82
C SER A 74 -19.51 8.68 -1.50
N VAL A 75 -19.69 7.51 -2.15
CA VAL A 75 -18.59 6.85 -2.86
C VAL A 75 -18.14 7.75 -4.02
N PRO A 76 -16.87 8.21 -4.03
CA PRO A 76 -16.39 9.07 -5.09
C PRO A 76 -16.40 8.37 -6.44
N GLU A 77 -16.71 9.09 -7.51
CA GLU A 77 -16.85 8.53 -8.86
C GLU A 77 -15.61 7.74 -9.32
N LEU A 78 -14.40 8.21 -8.99
CA LEU A 78 -13.16 7.46 -9.26
C LEU A 78 -13.16 6.08 -8.59
N VAL A 79 -13.62 5.99 -7.35
CA VAL A 79 -13.68 4.73 -6.61
C VAL A 79 -14.68 3.79 -7.28
N GLN A 80 -15.82 4.30 -7.75
CA GLN A 80 -16.79 3.51 -8.51
C GLN A 80 -16.19 2.97 -9.82
N ILE A 81 -15.44 3.79 -10.57
CA ILE A 81 -14.72 3.35 -11.76
C ILE A 81 -13.74 2.22 -11.42
N CYS A 82 -12.99 2.36 -10.33
CA CYS A 82 -12.05 1.34 -9.87
C CYS A 82 -12.78 0.03 -9.50
N PHE A 83 -13.88 0.10 -8.75
CA PHE A 83 -14.70 -1.07 -8.44
C PHE A 83 -15.24 -1.76 -9.70
N ASN A 84 -15.81 -1.00 -10.64
CA ASN A 84 -16.32 -1.55 -11.88
C ASN A 84 -15.21 -2.25 -12.69
N SER A 85 -14.00 -1.67 -12.69
CA SER A 85 -12.86 -2.28 -13.37
C SER A 85 -12.42 -3.60 -12.72
N VAL A 86 -12.44 -3.66 -11.37
CA VAL A 86 -12.15 -4.89 -10.65
C VAL A 86 -13.20 -5.94 -10.95
N ASP A 87 -14.49 -5.58 -10.97
CA ASP A 87 -15.57 -6.51 -11.31
C ASP A 87 -15.47 -7.03 -12.76
N LYS A 88 -15.03 -6.18 -13.69
CA LYS A 88 -14.78 -6.54 -15.10
C LYS A 88 -13.62 -7.52 -15.25
N TYR A 89 -12.51 -7.31 -14.53
CA TYR A 89 -11.25 -8.02 -14.74
C TYR A 89 -10.86 -9.01 -13.62
N LYS A 90 -11.74 -9.28 -12.66
CA LYS A 90 -11.48 -10.20 -11.54
C LYS A 90 -11.18 -11.64 -11.97
N GLY A 91 -11.56 -12.07 -13.18
CA GLY A 91 -11.48 -13.47 -13.59
C GLY A 91 -12.23 -14.42 -12.64
N ASP A 92 -11.56 -15.47 -12.20
CA ASP A 92 -12.06 -16.48 -11.25
C ASP A 92 -12.10 -16.00 -9.80
N TYR A 93 -11.54 -14.83 -9.49
CA TYR A 93 -11.56 -14.30 -8.13
C TYR A 93 -12.97 -13.90 -7.70
N ARG A 94 -13.26 -14.14 -6.41
CA ARG A 94 -14.36 -13.53 -5.70
C ARG A 94 -13.94 -12.17 -5.17
N VAL A 95 -14.71 -11.13 -5.45
CA VAL A 95 -14.45 -9.79 -4.90
C VAL A 95 -15.27 -9.59 -3.64
N ILE A 96 -14.59 -9.25 -2.54
CA ILE A 96 -15.19 -8.93 -1.25
C ILE A 96 -14.85 -7.49 -0.88
N ARG A 97 -15.87 -6.64 -0.83
CA ARG A 97 -15.75 -5.23 -0.46
C ARG A 97 -16.25 -5.03 0.96
N LEU A 98 -15.32 -4.75 1.87
CA LEU A 98 -15.60 -4.56 3.29
C LEU A 98 -15.93 -3.10 3.61
N SER A 99 -16.71 -2.92 4.66
CA SER A 99 -16.99 -1.65 5.32
C SER A 99 -16.82 -1.80 6.83
N ASP A 100 -16.90 -0.71 7.58
CA ASP A 100 -16.81 -0.76 9.05
C ASP A 100 -17.82 -1.72 9.68
N LYS A 101 -18.99 -1.86 9.04
CA LYS A 101 -20.08 -2.72 9.53
C LYS A 101 -19.86 -4.20 9.25
N THR A 102 -19.05 -4.54 8.24
CA THR A 102 -18.96 -5.93 7.73
C THR A 102 -17.62 -6.58 8.05
N ILE A 103 -16.61 -5.86 8.57
CA ILE A 103 -15.31 -6.45 8.92
C ILE A 103 -15.49 -7.60 9.92
N ALA A 104 -16.34 -7.40 10.92
CA ALA A 104 -16.61 -8.37 11.99
C ALA A 104 -17.27 -9.67 11.50
N ASP A 105 -17.79 -9.70 10.27
CA ASP A 105 -18.33 -10.92 9.66
C ASP A 105 -17.23 -11.87 9.19
N TYR A 106 -16.01 -11.36 8.96
CA TYR A 106 -14.89 -12.11 8.38
C TYR A 106 -13.77 -12.35 9.37
N VAL A 107 -13.42 -11.37 10.20
CA VAL A 107 -12.31 -11.49 11.16
C VAL A 107 -12.63 -10.77 12.45
N ASP A 108 -12.12 -11.31 13.55
CA ASP A 108 -12.10 -10.58 14.82
C ASP A 108 -10.86 -9.68 14.85
N ILE A 109 -11.10 -8.38 14.96
CA ILE A 109 -10.06 -7.37 15.16
C ILE A 109 -9.78 -7.30 16.66
N PRO A 110 -8.51 -7.34 17.11
CA PRO A 110 -8.21 -7.24 18.54
C PRO A 110 -8.80 -5.98 19.17
N ASP A 111 -9.36 -6.09 20.37
CA ASP A 111 -10.07 -4.99 21.05
C ASP A 111 -9.22 -3.73 21.19
N PHE A 112 -7.92 -3.87 21.45
CA PHE A 112 -7.02 -2.72 21.55
C PHE A 112 -6.90 -1.95 20.22
N VAL A 113 -7.03 -2.61 19.07
CA VAL A 113 -6.99 -1.96 17.76
C VAL A 113 -8.25 -1.14 17.55
N LEU A 114 -9.42 -1.68 17.89
CA LEU A 114 -10.69 -0.95 17.83
C LEU A 114 -10.68 0.25 18.79
N TRP A 115 -10.21 0.03 20.03
CA TRP A 115 -10.05 1.09 21.01
C TRP A 115 -9.11 2.20 20.52
N LYS A 116 -7.94 1.85 19.95
CA LYS A 116 -6.98 2.85 19.41
C LYS A 116 -7.59 3.61 18.23
N ARG A 117 -8.37 2.96 17.38
CA ARG A 117 -9.05 3.61 16.26
C ARG A 117 -10.01 4.71 16.71
N GLU A 118 -10.72 4.49 17.81
CA GLU A 118 -11.69 5.45 18.35
C GLU A 118 -11.03 6.53 19.23
N ASN A 119 -9.98 6.17 19.98
CA ASN A 119 -9.47 7.00 21.07
C ASN A 119 -8.07 7.59 20.80
N ASN A 120 -7.35 7.14 19.77
CA ASN A 120 -6.00 7.63 19.47
C ASN A 120 -5.95 8.37 18.11
N PRO A 121 -5.82 9.71 18.08
CA PRO A 121 -5.74 10.48 16.83
C PRO A 121 -4.50 10.16 15.99
N GLN A 122 -3.45 9.56 16.56
CA GLN A 122 -2.28 9.09 15.81
C GLN A 122 -2.57 7.78 15.06
N PHE A 123 -3.57 7.01 15.49
CA PHE A 123 -4.04 5.81 14.83
C PHE A 123 -4.99 6.19 13.68
N THR A 124 -4.39 6.61 12.57
CA THR A 124 -5.16 7.07 11.41
C THR A 124 -5.88 5.94 10.70
N MET A 125 -6.86 6.29 9.85
CA MET A 125 -7.51 5.33 8.96
C MET A 125 -6.54 4.59 8.04
N THR A 126 -5.42 5.21 7.66
CA THR A 126 -4.35 4.53 6.92
C THR A 126 -3.77 3.37 7.72
N PHE A 127 -3.46 3.57 9.00
CA PHE A 127 -2.94 2.51 9.86
C PHE A 127 -3.95 1.39 10.08
N PHE A 128 -5.22 1.75 10.26
CA PHE A 128 -6.28 0.76 10.33
C PHE A 128 -6.35 -0.09 9.06
N SER A 129 -6.30 0.54 7.89
CA SER A 129 -6.30 -0.16 6.61
C SER A 129 -5.04 -1.01 6.39
N ASP A 130 -3.88 -0.55 6.86
CA ASP A 130 -2.63 -1.30 6.86
C ASP A 130 -2.73 -2.58 7.70
N LEU A 131 -3.32 -2.50 8.89
CA LEU A 131 -3.57 -3.68 9.72
C LEU A 131 -4.63 -4.59 9.08
N LEU A 132 -5.76 -4.03 8.65
CA LEU A 132 -6.85 -4.82 8.07
C LEU A 132 -6.39 -5.66 6.87
N ARG A 133 -5.57 -5.08 5.97
CA ARG A 133 -5.06 -5.85 4.82
C ARG A 133 -4.15 -6.99 5.23
N LEU A 134 -3.25 -6.76 6.19
CA LEU A 134 -2.36 -7.80 6.69
C LEU A 134 -3.14 -8.89 7.43
N ILE A 135 -4.17 -8.52 8.19
CA ILE A 135 -5.07 -9.46 8.87
C ILE A 135 -5.75 -10.38 7.84
N LEU A 136 -6.40 -9.79 6.83
CA LEU A 136 -7.14 -10.57 5.82
C LEU A 136 -6.21 -11.47 5.01
N LEU A 137 -5.05 -10.96 4.56
CA LEU A 137 -4.07 -11.75 3.82
C LEU A 137 -3.45 -12.85 4.67
N ASN A 138 -3.18 -12.61 5.96
CA ASN A 138 -2.66 -13.65 6.85
C ASN A 138 -3.71 -14.77 7.10
N VAL A 139 -4.97 -14.39 7.30
CA VAL A 139 -6.07 -15.31 7.66
C VAL A 139 -6.58 -16.09 6.45
N TYR A 140 -6.73 -15.43 5.30
CA TYR A 140 -7.38 -15.97 4.11
C TYR A 140 -6.47 -16.09 2.89
N GLY A 141 -5.37 -15.34 2.84
CA GLY A 141 -4.63 -15.12 1.59
C GLY A 141 -5.44 -14.30 0.59
N GLY A 142 -5.08 -14.43 -0.68
CA GLY A 142 -5.70 -13.71 -1.80
C GLY A 142 -4.96 -12.43 -2.14
N VAL A 143 -5.70 -11.42 -2.58
CA VAL A 143 -5.16 -10.16 -3.09
C VAL A 143 -5.85 -9.01 -2.39
N TRP A 144 -5.06 -8.11 -1.81
CA TRP A 144 -5.56 -6.80 -1.39
C TRP A 144 -5.40 -5.80 -2.53
N LEU A 145 -6.49 -5.14 -2.90
CA LEU A 145 -6.49 -3.97 -3.78
C LEU A 145 -7.18 -2.81 -3.07
N ASP A 146 -6.47 -1.69 -2.87
CA ASP A 146 -7.11 -0.47 -2.38
C ASP A 146 -8.33 -0.08 -3.25
N ALA A 147 -9.29 0.63 -2.67
CA ALA A 147 -10.49 1.09 -3.38
C ALA A 147 -10.21 1.98 -4.61
N THR A 148 -9.01 2.55 -4.71
CA THR A 148 -8.56 3.35 -5.87
C THR A 148 -7.60 2.59 -6.79
N VAL A 149 -7.60 1.26 -6.77
CA VAL A 149 -6.88 0.45 -7.76
C VAL A 149 -7.79 0.18 -8.95
N LEU A 150 -7.32 0.61 -10.13
CA LEU A 150 -7.95 0.39 -11.41
C LEU A 150 -7.30 -0.82 -12.10
N LEU A 151 -8.11 -1.74 -12.59
CA LEU A 151 -7.66 -2.82 -13.47
C LEU A 151 -7.96 -2.47 -14.93
N THR A 152 -7.04 -2.80 -15.81
CA THR A 152 -7.21 -2.65 -17.28
C THR A 152 -7.11 -3.97 -18.02
N ASP A 153 -6.73 -5.03 -17.32
CA ASP A 153 -6.74 -6.43 -17.75
C ASP A 153 -6.78 -7.33 -16.50
N TYR A 154 -6.83 -8.64 -16.68
CA TYR A 154 -6.79 -9.63 -15.60
C TYR A 154 -5.55 -9.46 -14.70
N LEU A 155 -5.67 -9.94 -13.45
CA LEU A 155 -4.54 -10.01 -12.53
C LEU A 155 -3.49 -11.01 -13.06
N PRO A 156 -2.18 -10.68 -13.02
CA PRO A 156 -1.14 -11.61 -13.47
C PRO A 156 -1.09 -12.85 -12.57
N GLN A 157 -1.25 -14.03 -13.16
CA GLN A 157 -1.23 -15.30 -12.43
C GLN A 157 0.13 -15.55 -11.75
N GLU A 158 1.23 -15.09 -12.36
CA GLU A 158 2.58 -15.15 -11.79
C GLU A 158 2.70 -14.50 -10.40
N TYR A 159 1.90 -13.46 -10.10
CA TYR A 159 1.90 -12.83 -8.76
C TYR A 159 1.11 -13.65 -7.75
N ALA A 160 0.08 -14.37 -8.19
CA ALA A 160 -0.75 -15.22 -7.35
C ALA A 160 -0.06 -16.54 -6.98
N ASP A 161 0.86 -17.02 -7.81
CA ASP A 161 1.58 -18.29 -7.59
C ASP A 161 2.70 -18.17 -6.55
N LEU A 162 3.19 -16.95 -6.28
CA LEU A 162 4.20 -16.63 -5.27
C LEU A 162 3.64 -16.79 -3.84
N ASP A 163 4.52 -16.97 -2.85
CA ASP A 163 4.12 -16.94 -1.43
C ASP A 163 3.51 -15.59 -1.04
N TYR A 164 4.16 -14.51 -1.50
CA TYR A 164 3.58 -13.17 -1.52
C TYR A 164 4.18 -12.37 -2.68
N PHE A 165 3.49 -11.31 -3.07
CA PHE A 165 3.98 -10.33 -4.03
C PHE A 165 3.49 -8.93 -3.66
N LEU A 166 4.39 -7.96 -3.84
CA LEU A 166 4.08 -6.54 -3.86
C LEU A 166 5.09 -5.84 -4.77
N TYR A 167 4.70 -4.69 -5.34
CA TYR A 167 5.63 -3.94 -6.18
C TYR A 167 6.74 -3.30 -5.34
N GLN A 168 7.97 -3.33 -5.83
CA GLN A 168 9.17 -2.86 -5.16
C GLN A 168 9.95 -1.86 -6.02
N ARG A 169 10.68 -0.96 -5.38
CA ARG A 169 11.56 0.00 -6.06
C ARG A 169 12.63 -0.73 -6.87
N SER A 170 12.60 -0.63 -8.18
CA SER A 170 13.65 -1.21 -9.04
C SER A 170 14.80 -0.22 -9.27
N GLU A 171 16.05 -0.68 -9.14
CA GLU A 171 17.23 0.08 -9.53
C GLU A 171 17.36 0.22 -11.07
N GLU A 172 16.61 -0.54 -11.85
CA GLU A 172 16.63 -0.51 -13.31
C GLU A 172 15.71 0.56 -13.93
N GLU A 173 14.94 1.29 -13.09
CA GLU A 173 14.09 2.39 -13.56
C GLU A 173 14.92 3.42 -14.35
N LYS A 174 14.59 3.62 -15.62
CA LYS A 174 15.33 4.51 -16.54
C LYS A 174 15.09 5.99 -16.23
N HIS A 175 13.91 6.34 -15.72
CA HIS A 175 13.46 7.71 -15.53
C HIS A 175 13.50 8.17 -14.06
N LYS A 176 14.51 7.73 -13.28
CA LYS A 176 14.66 8.07 -11.84
C LYS A 176 14.51 9.57 -11.54
N LYS A 177 15.10 10.43 -12.39
CA LYS A 177 15.03 11.89 -12.25
C LYS A 177 13.60 12.44 -12.34
N TYR A 178 12.78 11.88 -13.23
CA TYR A 178 11.38 12.28 -13.37
C TYR A 178 10.61 11.90 -12.11
N TRP A 179 10.68 10.63 -11.69
CA TRP A 179 9.95 10.11 -10.55
C TRP A 179 10.31 10.83 -9.25
N LEU A 180 11.62 11.06 -9.03
CA LEU A 180 12.13 11.84 -7.91
C LEU A 180 11.61 13.28 -7.90
N LYS A 181 11.39 13.88 -9.07
CA LYS A 181 10.80 15.24 -9.17
C LYS A 181 9.30 15.23 -8.87
N VAL A 182 8.58 14.18 -9.30
CA VAL A 182 7.13 14.07 -9.14
C VAL A 182 6.74 13.87 -7.68
N ASP A 183 7.39 12.92 -6.98
CA ASP A 183 7.18 12.73 -5.54
C ASP A 183 8.47 12.21 -4.87
N PRO A 184 9.33 13.11 -4.35
CA PRO A 184 10.59 12.72 -3.71
C PRO A 184 10.40 12.02 -2.35
N PHE A 185 9.18 11.98 -1.81
CA PHE A 185 8.87 11.32 -0.54
C PHE A 185 8.52 9.84 -0.72
N TYR A 186 8.20 9.44 -1.96
CA TYR A 186 7.93 8.06 -2.35
C TYR A 186 8.94 7.52 -3.38
N PHE A 187 9.20 8.25 -4.48
CA PHE A 187 10.12 7.78 -5.53
C PHE A 187 11.55 8.29 -5.30
N ASN A 188 12.37 7.52 -4.60
CA ASN A 188 13.74 7.91 -4.29
C ASN A 188 14.68 6.71 -4.22
N TRP A 189 15.85 6.85 -4.85
CA TRP A 189 16.88 5.80 -5.01
C TRP A 189 18.12 6.02 -4.15
N ARG A 190 18.04 6.90 -3.14
CA ARG A 190 19.14 7.00 -2.21
C ARG A 190 19.28 5.71 -1.39
N PRO A 191 20.50 5.23 -1.10
CA PRO A 191 20.69 4.01 -0.32
C PRO A 191 20.04 4.05 1.06
N ASP A 192 19.97 5.24 1.68
CA ASP A 192 19.39 5.47 3.01
C ASP A 192 17.85 5.63 3.02
N PHE A 193 17.20 5.57 1.85
CA PHE A 193 15.75 5.65 1.72
C PHE A 193 15.10 4.27 1.98
N LYS A 194 13.92 4.25 2.61
CA LYS A 194 13.28 3.01 3.08
C LYS A 194 11.87 2.77 2.54
N VAL A 195 11.27 3.75 1.88
CA VAL A 195 9.93 3.61 1.27
C VAL A 195 10.11 3.00 -0.12
N LYS A 196 10.32 1.69 -0.19
CA LYS A 196 10.69 0.97 -1.42
C LYS A 196 9.66 -0.04 -1.88
N MET A 197 8.41 0.06 -1.43
CA MET A 197 7.34 -0.84 -1.83
C MET A 197 5.98 -0.16 -1.87
N LEU A 198 5.08 -0.69 -2.70
CA LEU A 198 3.68 -0.25 -2.81
C LEU A 198 2.77 -1.17 -1.98
N SER A 199 2.17 -0.64 -0.92
CA SER A 199 1.31 -1.40 -0.01
C SER A 199 -0.17 -1.45 -0.42
N SER A 200 -0.55 -0.72 -1.48
CA SER A 200 -1.93 -0.65 -1.98
C SER A 200 -2.35 -1.88 -2.80
N ILE A 201 -1.38 -2.72 -3.19
CA ILE A 201 -1.55 -3.92 -3.99
C ILE A 201 -0.64 -4.99 -3.38
N ILE A 202 -1.23 -6.02 -2.77
CA ILE A 202 -0.47 -7.10 -2.14
C ILE A 202 -1.16 -8.43 -2.45
N PHE A 203 -0.41 -9.39 -2.96
CA PHE A 203 -0.82 -10.78 -3.13
C PHE A 203 -0.17 -11.58 -2.01
N ALA A 204 -0.87 -12.55 -1.43
CA ALA A 204 -0.28 -13.46 -0.46
C ALA A 204 -1.05 -14.77 -0.38
N LYS A 205 -0.32 -15.86 -0.18
CA LYS A 205 -0.88 -17.10 0.33
C LYS A 205 -1.22 -16.93 1.81
N LYS A 206 -2.24 -17.68 2.24
CA LYS A 206 -2.62 -17.73 3.65
C LYS A 206 -1.39 -18.06 4.50
N SER A 207 -1.20 -17.29 5.57
CA SER A 207 -0.07 -17.46 6.51
C SER A 207 1.32 -17.32 5.89
N SER A 208 1.46 -16.59 4.78
CA SER A 208 2.78 -16.15 4.26
C SER A 208 3.64 -15.58 5.39
N GLU A 209 4.89 -16.02 5.48
CA GLU A 209 5.78 -15.68 6.59
C GLU A 209 6.04 -14.18 6.69
N VAL A 210 6.25 -13.51 5.55
CA VAL A 210 6.50 -12.06 5.51
C VAL A 210 5.26 -11.29 5.93
N ILE A 211 4.07 -11.67 5.47
CA ILE A 211 2.81 -11.03 5.84
C ILE A 211 2.52 -11.22 7.33
N ARG A 212 2.73 -12.43 7.85
CA ARG A 212 2.56 -12.74 9.27
C ARG A 212 3.53 -11.94 10.14
N CYS A 213 4.79 -11.86 9.75
CA CYS A 213 5.80 -11.09 10.47
C CYS A 213 5.44 -9.59 10.53
N LEU A 214 5.03 -9.00 9.40
CA LEU A 214 4.54 -7.62 9.37
C LEU A 214 3.34 -7.42 10.30
N LEU A 215 2.37 -8.33 10.24
CA LEU A 215 1.16 -8.27 11.06
C LEU A 215 1.48 -8.30 12.56
N ASP A 216 2.24 -9.31 13.00
CA ASP A 216 2.54 -9.54 14.42
C ASP A 216 3.32 -8.36 15.01
N ILE A 217 4.33 -7.85 14.28
CA ILE A 217 5.12 -6.70 14.71
C ILE A 217 4.26 -5.42 14.78
N MET A 218 3.37 -5.20 13.80
CA MET A 218 2.49 -4.03 13.82
C MET A 218 1.45 -4.08 14.94
N LEU A 219 0.85 -5.25 15.20
CA LEU A 219 -0.08 -5.44 16.31
C LEU A 219 0.62 -5.24 17.65
N TYR A 220 1.80 -5.84 17.83
CA TYR A 220 2.58 -5.68 19.06
C TYR A 220 2.94 -4.21 19.31
N PHE A 221 3.40 -3.49 18.27
CA PHE A 221 3.72 -2.08 18.40
C PHE A 221 2.50 -1.27 18.86
N TRP A 222 1.36 -1.43 18.19
CA TRP A 222 0.16 -0.64 18.51
C TRP A 222 -0.47 -1.02 19.86
N ARG A 223 -0.27 -2.26 20.32
CA ARG A 223 -0.65 -2.68 21.67
C ARG A 223 0.17 -1.94 22.73
N ASN A 224 1.46 -1.73 22.49
CA ASN A 224 2.42 -1.23 23.47
C ASN A 224 2.85 0.24 23.29
N SER A 225 2.39 0.91 22.21
CA SER A 225 2.81 2.27 21.86
C SER A 225 1.64 3.19 21.59
N GLU A 226 1.82 4.48 21.92
CA GLU A 226 0.81 5.51 21.67
C GLU A 226 1.22 6.50 20.59
N LYS A 227 2.52 6.59 20.30
CA LYS A 227 3.13 7.65 19.51
C LYS A 227 4.08 7.07 18.48
N LEU A 228 3.66 6.99 17.22
CA LEU A 228 4.52 7.11 16.03
C LEU A 228 3.66 7.11 14.75
N SER A 229 3.05 8.24 14.41
CA SER A 229 2.37 8.34 13.12
C SER A 229 3.34 8.79 12.03
N TYR A 230 3.73 7.86 11.16
CA TYR A 230 4.30 8.18 9.85
C TYR A 230 3.52 7.41 8.80
N TYR A 231 3.01 8.13 7.79
CA TYR A 231 2.14 7.55 6.77
C TYR A 231 2.76 6.34 6.07
N PHE A 232 4.09 6.33 5.86
CA PHE A 232 4.79 5.21 5.22
C PHE A 232 5.44 4.23 6.21
N THR A 233 4.92 4.11 7.43
CA THR A 233 5.47 3.21 8.45
C THR A 233 5.51 1.76 7.97
N LEU A 234 4.45 1.26 7.33
CA LEU A 234 4.42 -0.12 6.81
C LEU A 234 5.55 -0.40 5.80
N GLN A 235 5.83 0.55 4.91
CA GLN A 235 6.91 0.45 3.91
C GLN A 235 8.28 0.44 4.59
N VAL A 236 8.48 1.30 5.59
CA VAL A 236 9.73 1.34 6.36
C VAL A 236 9.96 0.01 7.09
N ILE A 237 8.94 -0.53 7.74
CA ILE A 237 9.04 -1.81 8.47
C ILE A 237 9.32 -2.96 7.49
N TYR A 238 8.60 -3.04 6.37
CA TYR A 238 8.88 -4.05 5.34
C TYR A 238 10.33 -3.99 4.87
N ASN A 239 10.84 -2.79 4.58
CA ASN A 239 12.23 -2.62 4.18
C ASN A 239 13.20 -3.13 5.26
N GLU A 240 12.99 -2.79 6.53
CA GLU A 240 13.86 -3.27 7.62
C GLU A 240 13.80 -4.79 7.80
N ILE A 241 12.61 -5.39 7.75
CA ILE A 241 12.44 -6.85 7.86
C ILE A 241 13.11 -7.56 6.68
N ILE A 242 12.78 -7.17 5.45
CA ILE A 242 13.24 -7.90 4.27
C ILE A 242 14.76 -7.75 4.07
N THR A 243 15.34 -6.59 4.38
CA THR A 243 16.78 -6.39 4.19
C THR A 243 17.63 -6.97 5.31
N ARG A 244 17.14 -7.02 6.55
CA ARG A 244 17.95 -7.44 7.72
C ARG A 244 17.65 -8.84 8.20
N LYS A 245 16.43 -9.34 8.02
CA LYS A 245 15.93 -10.56 8.68
C LYS A 245 15.52 -11.64 7.68
N LEU A 246 14.79 -11.25 6.64
CA LEU A 246 14.20 -12.18 5.68
C LEU A 246 14.65 -11.92 4.22
N PRO A 247 15.93 -11.66 3.90
CA PRO A 247 16.36 -11.36 2.53
C PRO A 247 16.12 -12.54 1.57
N HIS A 248 16.17 -13.77 2.09
CA HIS A 248 15.93 -14.99 1.33
C HIS A 248 14.46 -15.20 0.94
N LEU A 249 13.53 -14.45 1.56
CA LEU A 249 12.10 -14.50 1.23
C LEU A 249 11.67 -13.34 0.31
N GLN A 250 12.58 -12.45 -0.10
CA GLN A 250 12.21 -11.31 -0.93
C GLN A 250 11.57 -11.78 -2.25
N CYS A 251 10.30 -11.39 -2.47
CA CYS A 251 9.62 -11.63 -3.73
C CYS A 251 10.33 -10.92 -4.91
N PRO A 252 10.14 -11.39 -6.17
CA PRO A 252 10.73 -10.74 -7.34
C PRO A 252 10.48 -9.24 -7.40
N ILE A 253 11.51 -8.48 -7.82
CA ILE A 253 11.41 -7.03 -7.90
C ILE A 253 10.70 -6.63 -9.19
N VAL A 254 9.42 -6.28 -9.07
CA VAL A 254 8.67 -5.58 -10.12
C VAL A 254 8.51 -4.11 -9.73
N ASN A 255 8.90 -3.21 -10.63
CA ASN A 255 9.06 -1.79 -10.35
C ASN A 255 7.76 -1.12 -9.86
N ASP A 256 7.79 -0.56 -8.65
CA ASP A 256 6.67 0.18 -8.02
C ASP A 256 6.32 1.50 -8.70
N CYS A 257 7.11 1.97 -9.67
CA CYS A 257 6.70 3.03 -10.59
C CYS A 257 5.56 2.61 -11.52
N ASN A 258 5.50 1.34 -11.93
CA ASN A 258 4.62 0.87 -13.00
C ASN A 258 3.13 1.15 -12.70
N PRO A 259 2.60 0.80 -11.52
CA PRO A 259 1.19 1.08 -11.20
C PRO A 259 0.84 2.57 -11.13
N HIS A 260 1.83 3.47 -11.05
CA HIS A 260 1.60 4.91 -10.98
C HIS A 260 1.68 5.62 -12.34
N ILE A 261 2.02 4.94 -13.44
CA ILE A 261 2.23 5.58 -14.75
C ILE A 261 0.97 6.31 -15.22
N ILE A 262 -0.19 5.64 -15.28
CA ILE A 262 -1.45 6.26 -15.73
C ILE A 262 -1.81 7.44 -14.82
N GLN A 263 -1.67 7.27 -13.50
CA GLN A 263 -1.91 8.33 -12.54
C GLN A 263 -1.03 9.55 -12.81
N LYS A 264 0.28 9.37 -13.01
CA LYS A 264 1.18 10.50 -13.28
C LYS A 264 1.02 11.06 -14.68
N LYS A 265 0.54 10.27 -15.63
CA LYS A 265 0.17 10.74 -16.96
C LYS A 265 -0.97 11.75 -16.89
N LEU A 266 -2.04 11.43 -16.15
CA LEU A 266 -3.18 12.31 -15.94
C LEU A 266 -2.81 13.59 -15.17
N GLN A 267 -2.05 13.48 -14.07
CA GLN A 267 -1.80 14.63 -13.18
C GLN A 267 -0.58 15.48 -13.53
N LYS A 268 0.45 14.88 -14.13
CA LYS A 268 1.79 15.46 -14.28
C LYS A 268 2.35 15.33 -15.69
N GLY A 269 1.57 14.78 -16.63
CA GLY A 269 1.98 14.63 -18.02
C GLY A 269 3.18 13.70 -18.19
N TYR A 270 3.18 12.52 -17.55
CA TYR A 270 4.18 11.46 -17.80
C TYR A 270 4.42 11.29 -19.31
N PRO A 271 5.62 11.66 -19.82
CA PRO A 271 5.81 11.85 -21.25
C PRO A 271 6.38 10.62 -21.96
N TYR A 272 6.85 9.62 -21.23
CA TYR A 272 7.68 8.55 -21.79
C TYR A 272 6.89 7.39 -22.41
N LEU A 273 5.58 7.31 -22.14
CA LEU A 273 4.69 6.28 -22.68
C LEU A 273 3.35 6.92 -23.03
N SER A 274 2.73 6.49 -24.12
CA SER A 274 1.32 6.69 -24.41
C SER A 274 0.44 5.94 -23.39
N PHE A 275 -0.87 6.22 -23.37
CA PHE A 275 -1.75 5.47 -22.48
C PHE A 275 -1.84 3.99 -22.87
N LYS A 276 -1.91 3.69 -24.18
CA LYS A 276 -1.93 2.32 -24.70
C LYS A 276 -0.69 1.53 -24.26
N GLU A 277 0.50 2.13 -24.36
CA GLU A 277 1.71 1.48 -23.86
C GLU A 277 1.69 1.31 -22.35
N ALA A 278 1.16 2.28 -21.60
CA ALA A 278 1.09 2.22 -20.14
C ALA A 278 0.25 1.04 -19.61
N VAL A 279 -0.86 0.68 -20.27
CA VAL A 279 -1.65 -0.50 -19.88
C VAL A 279 -0.99 -1.83 -20.22
N HIS A 280 -0.11 -1.85 -21.23
CA HIS A 280 0.70 -3.03 -21.52
C HIS A 280 1.88 -3.20 -20.55
N VAL A 281 2.30 -2.13 -19.84
CA VAL A 281 3.34 -2.24 -18.80
C VAL A 281 2.84 -2.95 -17.54
N THR A 282 1.58 -2.73 -17.17
CA THR A 282 0.93 -3.40 -16.03
C THR A 282 -0.57 -3.34 -16.20
N SER A 283 -1.28 -4.41 -15.83
CA SER A 283 -2.75 -4.41 -15.79
C SER A 283 -3.33 -3.71 -14.56
N ILE A 284 -2.50 -3.49 -13.52
CA ILE A 284 -2.90 -2.97 -12.21
C ILE A 284 -2.36 -1.55 -12.01
N HIS A 285 -3.26 -0.59 -11.77
CA HIS A 285 -2.93 0.84 -11.67
C HIS A 285 -3.41 1.46 -10.36
N LYS A 286 -2.51 2.09 -9.61
CA LYS A 286 -2.85 2.82 -8.39
C LYS A 286 -3.23 4.26 -8.72
N MET A 287 -4.52 4.57 -8.55
CA MET A 287 -5.09 5.89 -8.79
C MET A 287 -5.13 6.74 -7.52
N THR A 288 -5.37 8.04 -7.72
CA THR A 288 -5.66 9.01 -6.65
C THR A 288 -6.78 9.92 -7.09
N TYR A 289 -7.39 10.64 -6.15
CA TYR A 289 -8.44 11.60 -6.44
C TYR A 289 -8.03 12.58 -7.53
N TYR A 290 -8.92 12.72 -8.50
CA TYR A 290 -8.75 13.55 -9.67
C TYR A 290 -9.64 14.78 -9.59
N LYS A 291 -9.18 15.87 -10.21
CA LYS A 291 -10.07 16.96 -10.62
C LYS A 291 -10.99 16.46 -11.73
N LYS A 292 -12.12 17.15 -11.93
CA LYS A 292 -13.11 16.80 -12.96
C LYS A 292 -12.48 16.54 -14.33
N GLU A 293 -11.60 17.41 -14.81
CA GLU A 293 -10.91 17.27 -16.09
C GLU A 293 -10.03 16.01 -16.19
N GLU A 294 -9.32 15.66 -15.13
CA GLU A 294 -8.47 14.47 -15.08
C GLU A 294 -9.34 13.19 -15.07
N LEU A 295 -10.52 13.25 -14.46
CA LEU A 295 -11.48 12.15 -14.43
C LEU A 295 -12.16 11.94 -15.79
N GLU A 296 -12.54 13.01 -16.49
CA GLU A 296 -13.09 12.91 -17.84
C GLU A 296 -12.06 12.33 -18.82
N LYS A 297 -10.80 12.76 -18.75
CA LYS A 297 -9.70 12.16 -19.53
C LYS A 297 -9.52 10.68 -19.23
N LEU A 298 -9.65 10.27 -17.97
CA LEU A 298 -9.62 8.86 -17.61
C LEU A 298 -10.77 8.09 -18.26
N LYS A 299 -11.99 8.63 -18.24
CA LYS A 299 -13.17 7.98 -18.85
C LYS A 299 -13.02 7.85 -20.36
N GLU A 300 -12.62 8.90 -21.04
CA GLU A 300 -12.34 8.91 -22.49
C GLU A 300 -11.28 7.85 -22.84
N TYR A 301 -10.23 7.76 -22.01
CA TYR A 301 -9.23 6.73 -22.19
C TYR A 301 -9.80 5.32 -22.00
N LEU A 302 -10.55 5.10 -20.92
CA LEU A 302 -11.13 3.79 -20.61
C LEU A 302 -12.18 3.32 -21.63
N SER A 303 -12.88 4.24 -22.30
CA SER A 303 -13.80 3.87 -23.39
C SER A 303 -13.10 3.36 -24.65
N CYS A 304 -11.79 3.59 -24.76
CA CYS A 304 -10.97 3.13 -25.87
C CYS A 304 -10.28 1.77 -25.60
N LEU A 305 -10.51 1.16 -24.44
CA LEU A 305 -9.91 -0.10 -23.99
C LEU A 305 -10.90 -1.28 -24.02
#